data_AF-A0AAN1H6M9-F1
#
_entry.id   AF-A0AAN1H6M9-F1
#
_cell.length_a   1.000
_cell.length_b   1.000
_cell.length_c   1.000
_cell.angle_alpha   90.00
_cell.angle_beta   90.00
_cell.angle_gamma   90.00
#
_symmetry.space_group_name_H-M   'P 1'
#
loop_
_entity.id
_entity.type
_entity.pdbx_description
1 polymer ?
#
loop_
_entity_poly.entity_id
_entity_poly.type
_entity_poly.pdbx_seq_one_letter_code
_entity_poly.pdbx_strand_id
1 'polypeptide(L)'
;MALVEIVTSNLHAGANLRKLEVGSVVDVDDATAERWISTGKAKETDKKKGEKLTFEVATPSAPAADLTALQKQLADALEQNQKLIADGEAKDKAHADALAAETKRADEAEAALAEAIKKAK
;
A
#
# COMPACT_ATOMS: atom_id res chain seq x y z
N MET A 1 19.35 -21.55 1.05
CA MET A 1 18.97 -22.83 0.42
C MET A 1 19.82 -23.88 1.12
N ALA A 2 19.17 -24.89 1.70
CA ALA A 2 19.75 -25.90 2.56
C ALA A 2 19.35 -27.29 2.09
N LEU A 3 20.27 -28.25 2.24
CA LEU A 3 20.04 -29.65 1.93
C LEU A 3 19.61 -30.39 3.19
N VAL A 4 18.50 -31.11 3.10
CA VAL A 4 17.98 -31.91 4.22
C VAL A 4 17.65 -33.32 3.76
N GLU A 5 17.98 -34.31 4.59
CA GLU A 5 17.64 -35.72 4.38
C GLU A 5 16.36 -36.05 5.13
N ILE A 6 15.36 -36.59 4.43
CA ILE A 6 14.05 -36.89 5.00
C ILE A 6 14.13 -38.11 5.91
N VAL A 7 13.55 -38.02 7.10
CA VAL A 7 13.56 -39.10 8.12
C VAL A 7 12.17 -39.71 8.31
N THR A 8 11.11 -39.02 7.90
CA THR A 8 9.72 -39.47 8.05
C THR A 8 9.06 -39.80 6.71
N SER A 9 8.18 -40.81 6.69
CA SER A 9 7.47 -41.25 5.49
C SER A 9 6.20 -40.45 5.18
N ASN A 10 5.84 -39.48 6.03
CA ASN A 10 4.61 -38.68 5.90
C ASN A 10 4.86 -37.22 5.48
N LEU A 11 6.04 -36.92 4.92
CA LEU A 11 6.39 -35.58 4.48
C LEU A 11 5.95 -35.35 3.03
N HIS A 12 5.25 -34.25 2.79
CA HIS A 12 4.78 -33.86 1.45
C HIS A 12 5.25 -32.44 1.16
N ALA A 13 5.70 -32.17 -0.07
CA ALA A 13 6.23 -30.87 -0.46
C ALA A 13 5.72 -30.42 -1.84
N GLY A 14 5.67 -29.10 -2.05
CA GLY A 14 5.18 -28.47 -3.28
C GLY A 14 3.64 -28.43 -3.39
N ALA A 15 3.13 -27.72 -4.41
CA ALA A 15 1.68 -27.56 -4.65
C ALA A 15 0.97 -28.88 -4.98
N ASN A 16 1.68 -29.81 -5.61
CA ASN A 16 1.16 -31.15 -5.94
C ASN A 16 1.18 -32.12 -4.74
N LEU A 17 1.50 -31.64 -3.52
CA LEU A 17 1.63 -32.44 -2.31
C LEU A 17 2.48 -33.71 -2.54
N ARG A 18 3.62 -33.55 -3.20
CA ARG A 18 4.46 -34.69 -3.57
C ARG A 18 5.05 -35.32 -2.33
N LYS A 19 4.76 -36.60 -2.11
CA LYS A 19 5.31 -37.39 -1.00
C LYS A 19 6.83 -37.51 -1.15
N LEU A 20 7.55 -37.27 -0.05
CA LEU A 20 9.01 -37.44 0.03
C LEU A 20 9.34 -38.73 0.76
N GLU A 21 10.26 -39.51 0.20
CA GLU A 21 10.67 -40.79 0.74
C GLU A 21 11.74 -40.64 1.81
N VAL A 22 11.77 -41.54 2.79
CA VAL A 22 12.79 -41.57 3.84
C VAL A 22 14.15 -41.85 3.20
N GLY A 23 15.17 -41.06 3.58
CA GLY A 23 16.53 -41.14 3.03
C GLY A 23 16.75 -40.29 1.78
N SER A 24 15.69 -39.73 1.18
CA SER A 24 15.82 -38.76 0.09
C SER A 24 16.43 -37.46 0.60
N VAL A 25 17.37 -36.91 -0.16
CA VAL A 25 17.93 -35.58 0.11
C VAL A 25 17.29 -34.58 -0.82
N VAL A 26 16.78 -33.49 -0.25
CA VAL A 26 16.09 -32.44 -0.99
C VAL A 26 16.68 -31.08 -0.66
N ASP A 27 16.69 -30.20 -1.66
CA ASP A 27 17.10 -28.79 -1.56
C ASP A 27 15.87 -27.92 -1.31
N VAL A 28 15.86 -27.22 -0.18
CA VAL A 28 14.78 -26.34 0.29
C VAL A 28 15.33 -25.00 0.77
N ASP A 29 14.48 -24.01 1.04
CA ASP A 29 14.91 -22.79 1.72
C ASP A 29 15.29 -23.06 3.19
N ASP A 30 16.11 -22.18 3.77
CA ASP A 30 16.68 -22.38 5.11
C ASP A 30 15.58 -22.40 6.20
N ALA A 31 14.50 -21.63 6.04
CA ALA A 31 13.39 -21.61 6.99
C ALA A 31 12.57 -22.91 6.95
N THR A 32 12.38 -23.50 5.77
CA THR A 32 11.76 -24.81 5.61
C THR A 32 12.64 -25.92 6.18
N ALA A 33 13.96 -25.87 5.94
CA ALA A 33 14.91 -26.82 6.52
C ALA A 33 14.87 -26.81 8.05
N GLU A 34 14.97 -25.64 8.68
CA GLU A 34 14.93 -25.50 10.14
C GLU A 34 13.62 -26.03 10.73
N ARG A 35 12.47 -25.77 10.08
CA ARG A 35 11.18 -26.32 10.47
C ARG A 35 11.13 -27.84 10.39
N TRP A 36 11.71 -28.44 9.36
CA TRP A 36 11.71 -29.90 9.21
C TRP A 36 12.66 -30.58 10.19
N ILE A 37 13.80 -29.96 10.50
CA ILE A 37 14.75 -30.46 11.49
C ILE A 37 14.17 -30.36 12.90
N SER A 38 13.62 -29.19 13.27
CA SER A 38 13.01 -28.98 14.59
C SER A 38 11.79 -29.87 14.86
N THR A 39 11.04 -30.24 13.82
CA THR A 39 9.89 -31.16 13.93
C THR A 39 10.27 -32.63 13.79
N GLY A 40 11.57 -32.96 13.65
CA GLY A 40 12.06 -34.34 13.51
C GLY A 40 11.68 -35.02 12.18
N LYS A 41 11.32 -34.24 11.16
CA LYS A 41 10.89 -34.74 9.84
C LYS A 41 12.06 -34.89 8.87
N ALA A 42 13.13 -34.12 9.07
CA ALA A 42 14.36 -34.21 8.29
C ALA A 42 15.59 -33.99 9.19
N LYS A 43 16.78 -34.28 8.68
CA LYS A 43 18.06 -33.99 9.32
C LYS A 43 18.97 -33.25 8.35
N GLU A 44 19.91 -32.49 8.91
CA GLU A 44 20.97 -31.87 8.12
C GLU A 44 21.83 -32.96 7.45
N THR A 45 22.31 -32.70 6.24
CA THR A 45 23.05 -33.70 5.46
C THR A 45 24.20 -33.06 4.70
N ASP A 46 25.39 -33.65 4.82
CA ASP A 46 26.60 -33.27 4.10
C ASP A 46 26.66 -33.82 2.67
N LYS A 47 25.56 -34.41 2.19
CA LYS A 47 25.49 -34.96 0.83
C LYS A 47 25.64 -33.83 -0.19
N LYS A 48 26.57 -34.00 -1.13
CA LYS A 48 26.91 -32.99 -2.16
C LYS A 48 25.82 -32.72 -3.21
N LYS A 49 24.73 -33.50 -3.20
CA LYS A 49 23.65 -33.37 -4.18
C LYS A 49 22.32 -33.85 -3.59
N GLY A 50 21.32 -32.96 -3.61
CA GLY A 50 19.93 -33.27 -3.33
C GLY A 50 19.06 -33.08 -4.56
N GLU A 51 17.86 -33.64 -4.52
CA GLU A 51 16.83 -33.34 -5.49
C GLU A 51 16.27 -31.94 -5.23
N LYS A 52 16.35 -31.06 -6.23
CA LYS A 52 15.83 -29.70 -6.11
C LYS A 52 14.30 -29.74 -6.08
N LEU A 53 13.70 -29.30 -4.99
CA LEU A 53 12.26 -29.11 -4.94
C LEU A 53 11.91 -27.82 -5.69
N THR A 54 11.49 -27.98 -6.94
CA THR A 54 10.83 -26.90 -7.68
C THR A 54 9.44 -26.70 -7.10
N PHE A 55 9.29 -25.65 -6.31
CA PHE A 55 7.97 -25.17 -5.91
C PHE A 55 7.30 -24.58 -7.15
N GLU A 56 6.44 -25.35 -7.80
CA GLU A 56 5.48 -24.82 -8.75
C GLU A 56 4.46 -24.02 -7.94
N VAL A 57 4.76 -22.75 -7.74
CA VAL A 57 3.75 -21.78 -7.32
C VAL A 57 2.82 -21.67 -8.53
N ALA A 58 1.54 -21.91 -8.34
CA ALA A 58 0.55 -21.59 -9.36
C ALA A 58 0.59 -20.07 -9.55
N THR A 59 1.47 -19.59 -10.43
CA THR A 59 1.40 -18.23 -10.92
C THR A 59 0.02 -18.12 -11.56
N PRO A 60 -0.89 -17.27 -11.05
CA PRO A 60 -2.20 -17.13 -11.68
C PRO A 60 -1.96 -16.75 -13.14
N SER A 61 -2.25 -17.67 -14.06
CA SER A 61 -2.10 -17.48 -15.51
C SER A 61 -3.15 -16.52 -16.08
N ALA A 62 -3.88 -15.82 -15.20
CA ALA A 62 -4.78 -14.77 -15.61
C ALA A 62 -3.96 -13.68 -16.31
N PRO A 63 -4.37 -13.25 -17.52
CA PRO A 63 -3.80 -12.06 -18.13
C PRO A 63 -3.80 -10.92 -17.11
N ALA A 64 -2.72 -10.13 -17.07
CA ALA A 64 -2.74 -8.89 -16.33
C ALA A 64 -3.99 -8.12 -16.73
N ALA A 65 -4.84 -7.78 -15.76
CA ALA A 65 -6.07 -7.05 -16.04
C ALA A 65 -5.72 -5.76 -16.79
N ASP A 66 -6.51 -5.39 -17.80
CA ASP A 66 -6.32 -4.13 -18.50
C ASP A 66 -6.60 -2.97 -17.53
N LEU A 67 -5.54 -2.30 -17.09
CA LEU A 67 -5.60 -1.20 -16.12
C LEU A 67 -5.81 0.15 -16.78
N THR A 68 -5.97 0.22 -18.11
CA THR A 68 -6.05 1.48 -18.86
C THR A 68 -7.23 2.33 -18.39
N ALA A 69 -8.36 1.68 -18.10
CA ALA A 69 -9.54 2.36 -17.55
C ALA A 69 -9.27 2.96 -16.16
N LEU A 70 -8.61 2.22 -15.27
CA LEU A 70 -8.23 2.69 -13.93
C LEU A 70 -7.21 3.83 -13.98
N GLN A 71 -6.25 3.76 -14.89
CA GLN A 71 -5.28 4.82 -15.13
C GLN A 71 -5.94 6.10 -15.63
N LYS A 72 -6.94 5.98 -16.52
CA LYS A 72 -7.73 7.12 -16.98
C LYS A 72 -8.55 7.74 -15.84
N GLN A 73 -9.24 6.92 -15.04
CA GLN A 73 -9.98 7.40 -13.87
C GLN A 73 -9.09 8.13 -12.86
N LEU A 74 -7.86 7.65 -12.65
CA LEU A 74 -6.89 8.32 -11.80
C LEU A 74 -6.48 9.69 -12.36
N ALA A 75 -6.21 9.78 -13.66
CA ALA A 75 -5.87 11.04 -14.31
C ALA A 75 -7.02 12.06 -14.24
N ASP A 76 -8.25 11.63 -14.55
CA ASP A 76 -9.45 12.48 -14.47
C ASP A 76 -9.69 12.97 -13.03
N ALA A 77 -9.51 12.10 -12.02
CA ALA A 77 -9.67 12.47 -10.61
C ALA A 77 -8.59 13.45 -10.11
N LEU A 78 -7.36 13.34 -10.62
CA LEU A 78 -6.28 14.28 -10.30
C LEU A 78 -6.56 15.67 -10.89
N GLU A 79 -7.02 15.72 -12.15
CA GLU A 79 -7.40 16.98 -12.79
C GLU A 79 -8.57 17.65 -12.05
N GLN A 80 -9.58 16.87 -11.65
CA GLN A 80 -10.70 17.38 -10.85
C GLN A 80 -10.25 17.95 -9.50
N ASN A 81 -9.33 17.27 -8.80
CA ASN A 81 -8.78 17.78 -7.54
C ASN A 81 -8.03 19.09 -7.72
N GLN A 82 -7.19 19.21 -8.75
CA GLN A 82 -6.47 20.46 -9.05
C GLN A 82 -7.43 21.61 -9.31
N LYS A 83 -8.51 21.35 -10.07
CA LYS A 83 -9.55 22.36 -10.32
C LYS A 83 -10.27 22.79 -9.04
N LEU A 84 -10.61 21.84 -8.16
CA LEU A 84 -11.27 22.14 -6.89
C LEU A 84 -10.37 22.94 -5.95
N ILE A 85 -9.06 22.66 -5.93
CA ILE A 85 -8.08 23.44 -5.16
C ILE A 85 -8.04 24.89 -5.65
N ALA A 86 -7.88 25.11 -6.96
CA ALA A 86 -7.84 26.45 -7.53
C ALA A 86 -9.14 27.24 -7.32
N ASP A 87 -10.29 26.57 -7.43
CA ASP A 87 -11.60 27.17 -7.16
C ASP A 87 -11.78 27.51 -5.67
N GLY A 88 -11.30 26.66 -4.77
CA GLY A 88 -11.26 26.91 -3.33
C GLY A 88 -10.41 28.13 -2.99
N GLU A 89 -9.18 28.20 -3.49
CA GLU A 89 -8.27 29.33 -3.27
C GLU A 89 -8.86 30.65 -3.80
N ALA A 90 -9.50 30.61 -4.97
CA ALA A 90 -10.17 31.79 -5.53
C ALA A 90 -11.35 32.25 -4.67
N LYS A 91 -12.15 31.32 -4.14
CA LYS A 91 -13.26 31.62 -3.22
C LYS A 91 -12.79 32.16 -1.89
N ASP A 92 -11.74 31.57 -1.30
CA ASP A 92 -11.17 32.03 -0.04
C ASP A 92 -10.63 33.45 -0.18
N LYS A 93 -9.95 33.74 -1.30
CA LYS A 93 -9.50 35.10 -1.62
C LYS A 93 -10.67 36.06 -1.75
N ALA A 94 -11.69 35.71 -2.53
CA ALA A 94 -12.87 36.56 -2.71
C ALA A 94 -13.60 36.82 -1.38
N HIS A 95 -13.69 35.83 -0.51
CA HIS A 95 -14.29 35.95 0.81
C HIS A 95 -13.46 36.86 1.73
N ALA A 96 -12.14 36.72 1.73
CA ALA A 96 -11.24 37.59 2.48
C ALA A 96 -11.34 39.06 2.02
N ASP A 97 -11.34 39.29 0.70
CA ASP A 97 -11.50 40.61 0.10
C ASP A 97 -12.88 41.23 0.46
N ALA A 98 -13.96 40.43 0.48
CA ALA A 98 -15.29 40.87 0.89
C ALA A 98 -15.38 41.25 2.37
N LEU A 99 -14.79 40.44 3.26
CA LEU A 99 -14.70 40.73 4.69
C LEU A 99 -13.94 42.02 4.95
N ALA A 100 -12.79 42.22 4.30
CA ALA A 100 -12.01 43.45 4.44
C ALA A 100 -12.79 44.70 4.01
N ALA A 101 -13.55 44.61 2.91
CA ALA A 101 -14.41 45.69 2.45
C ALA A 101 -15.58 45.98 3.40
N GLU A 102 -16.18 44.97 4.01
CA GLU A 102 -17.24 45.14 5.01
C GLU A 102 -16.70 45.77 6.29
N THR A 103 -15.56 45.29 6.82
CA THR A 103 -14.92 45.86 8.01
C THR A 103 -14.61 47.34 7.79
N LYS A 104 -14.03 47.69 6.64
CA LYS A 104 -13.76 49.09 6.32
C LYS A 104 -15.04 49.94 6.32
N ARG A 105 -16.13 49.46 5.71
CA ARG A 105 -17.42 50.17 5.70
C ARG A 105 -18.00 50.34 7.08
N ALA A 106 -17.86 49.33 7.95
CA ALA A 106 -18.29 49.41 9.35
C ALA A 106 -17.48 50.47 10.10
N ASP A 107 -16.15 50.45 10.00
CA ASP A 107 -15.27 51.44 10.64
C ASP A 107 -15.59 52.88 10.18
N GLU A 108 -15.82 53.07 8.88
CA GLU A 108 -16.19 54.37 8.31
C GLU A 108 -17.57 54.85 8.81
N ALA A 109 -18.54 53.94 8.93
CA ALA A 109 -19.87 54.26 9.45
C ALA A 109 -19.85 54.59 10.95
N GLU A 110 -19.07 53.86 11.75
CA GLU A 110 -18.89 54.13 13.18
C GLU A 110 -18.22 55.50 13.40
N ALA A 111 -17.19 55.82 12.63
CA ALA A 111 -16.54 57.13 12.68
C ALA A 111 -17.50 58.27 12.33
N ALA A 112 -18.31 58.10 11.27
CA ALA A 112 -19.31 59.08 10.87
C ALA A 112 -20.40 59.29 11.95
N LEU A 113 -20.85 58.21 12.59
CA LEU A 113 -21.82 58.28 13.68
C LEU A 113 -21.25 59.00 14.90
N ALA A 114 -20.00 58.70 15.28
CA ALA A 114 -19.33 59.37 16.38
C ALA A 114 -19.20 60.88 16.15
N GLU A 115 -18.84 61.30 14.94
CA GLU A 115 -18.78 62.72 14.56
C GLU A 115 -20.15 63.39 14.55
N ALA A 116 -21.20 62.71 14.08
CA ALA A 116 -22.56 63.23 14.12
C ALA A 116 -23.05 63.44 15.56
N ILE A 117 -22.76 62.49 16.47
CA ILE A 117 -23.10 62.60 17.90
C ILE A 117 -22.36 63.78 18.54
N LYS A 118 -21.07 63.99 18.23
CA LYS A 118 -20.30 65.14 18.75
C LYS A 118 -20.89 66.47 18.31
N LYS A 119 -21.38 66.59 17.07
CA LYS A 119 -21.99 67.83 16.54
C LYS A 119 -23.40 68.09 17.09
N ALA A 120 -24.07 67.07 17.61
CA ALA A 120 -25.43 67.16 18.16
C ALA A 120 -25.47 67.42 19.68
N LYS A 121 -24.30 67.38 20.36
CA LYS A 121 -24.12 67.78 21.76
C LYS A 121 -23.55 69.19 21.86
#